data_AF-R2Y3T3-F1
#
_entry.id   AF-R2Y3T3-F1
#
_cell.length_a   1.000
_cell.length_b   1.000
_cell.length_c   1.000
_cell.angle_alpha   90.00
_cell.angle_beta   90.00
_cell.angle_gamma   90.00
#
_symmetry.space_group_name_H-M   'P 1'
#
loop_
_entity.id
_entity.type
_entity.pdbx_description
1 polymer ?
#
loop_
_entity_poly.entity_id
_entity_poly.type
_entity_poly.pdbx_seq_one_letter_code
_entity_poly.pdbx_strand_id
1 'polypeptide(L)'
;MTLKRMYVSDLLASWKVFQQSHLLFPFYPSHGQARSEFFAAVRRGEGYWVQRDSQWLLIEKVDAGETWRITNLLISTEMDWQTAFQLLETTARQMFKRSIQLKLEANLVIQQWLVTQGYHFNEGIWQKELVYHTGLVLGGGGARGAYQIGVWKALLEKNIQFEVITGTSVGGLNGALIAQGDYDQAFSLWKEIETDKVLDITFKEVEILDFSAQVDQLRTFIRTSLKQKGLSSEPLRRLLEERLDPKKIQMGCPFSIVTTKVPAFQEVIVSLNDCPKEEIIDWLLASSAFFPMMAMAKLKGEFYVDGGYRNNLPVDIALREPITEVIIVDVHGPGLDRKYRLSDGIAELYLASPWSLGDLLLFHSDRSSENIDLGYLEAKRAFGELQGYRYFFEDRADFETLTKNFLRSVKKAFPIDAASLYPELQKYFRQSIPVEMLSLAFLEFFAYWVKVPPVRVYTPEEFIEILLQQFEMPVKGTIPFSVQEQIEDFIENHNVFSDYYHVLQLYQRKGAFKSFYHRWPIPTLLALFLNYIREGSI
;
A
#
# COMPACT_ATOMS: atom_id res chain seq x y z
N MET A 1 -3.55 0.33 12.17
CA MET A 1 -3.80 -1.05 12.65
C MET A 1 -3.05 -2.02 11.74
N THR A 2 -2.48 -3.10 12.28
CA THR A 2 -1.67 -4.06 11.50
C THR A 2 -2.16 -5.49 11.73
N LEU A 3 -2.36 -6.22 10.63
CA LEU A 3 -2.57 -7.67 10.61
C LEU A 3 -1.31 -8.33 10.06
N LYS A 4 -0.66 -9.16 10.87
CA LYS A 4 0.59 -9.84 10.50
C LYS A 4 0.42 -11.35 10.63
N ARG A 5 0.69 -12.11 9.56
CA ARG A 5 0.85 -13.57 9.65
C ARG A 5 2.08 -13.87 10.51
N MET A 6 1.91 -14.74 11.50
CA MET A 6 2.98 -15.12 12.42
C MET A 6 3.71 -16.34 11.91
N TYR A 7 5.03 -16.28 11.98
CA TYR A 7 5.92 -17.42 11.80
C TYR A 7 6.52 -17.85 13.15
N VAL A 8 7.19 -19.01 13.19
CA VAL A 8 7.77 -19.51 14.45
C VAL A 8 8.85 -18.56 14.94
N SER A 9 9.66 -17.99 14.05
CA SER A 9 10.66 -16.98 14.43
C SER A 9 10.03 -15.72 15.07
N ASP A 10 8.90 -15.23 14.55
CA ASP A 10 8.17 -14.10 15.14
C ASP A 10 7.68 -14.42 16.57
N LEU A 11 7.13 -15.61 16.74
CA LEU A 11 6.57 -16.05 18.02
C LEU A 11 7.66 -16.27 19.07
N LEU A 12 8.83 -16.76 18.65
CA LEU A 12 10.00 -16.89 19.53
C LEU A 12 10.57 -15.53 19.92
N ALA A 13 10.61 -14.57 18.99
CA ALA A 13 11.03 -13.19 19.28
C ALA A 13 10.10 -12.50 20.30
N SER A 14 8.81 -12.86 20.28
CA SER A 14 7.78 -12.35 21.20
C SER A 14 7.42 -13.33 22.33
N TRP A 15 8.28 -14.33 22.62
CA TRP A 15 7.93 -15.47 23.47
C TRP A 15 7.41 -15.11 24.86
N LYS A 16 8.04 -14.13 25.52
CA LYS A 16 7.62 -13.67 26.86
C LYS A 16 6.20 -13.09 26.84
N VAL A 17 5.90 -12.29 25.82
CA VAL A 17 4.58 -11.67 25.62
C VAL A 17 3.54 -12.74 25.32
N PHE A 18 3.88 -13.70 24.46
CA PHE A 18 3.02 -14.84 24.15
C PHE A 18 2.70 -15.70 25.39
N GLN A 19 3.67 -15.97 26.26
CA GLN A 19 3.46 -16.74 27.48
C GLN A 19 2.48 -16.06 28.46
N GLN A 20 2.41 -14.73 28.42
CA GLN A 20 1.50 -13.92 29.23
C GLN A 20 0.11 -13.75 28.59
N SER A 21 -0.11 -14.27 27.38
CA SER A 21 -1.41 -14.15 26.72
C SER A 21 -2.47 -15.04 27.38
N HIS A 22 -3.71 -14.55 27.40
CA HIS A 22 -4.87 -15.23 27.98
C HIS A 22 -5.94 -15.49 26.95
N LEU A 23 -6.62 -16.62 27.10
CA LEU A 23 -7.77 -16.97 26.28
C LEU A 23 -8.95 -16.05 26.62
N LEU A 24 -9.49 -15.38 25.59
CA LEU A 24 -10.58 -14.42 25.76
C LEU A 24 -11.93 -15.11 26.04
N PHE A 25 -12.25 -16.13 25.25
CA PHE A 25 -13.48 -16.90 25.32
C PHE A 25 -13.17 -18.40 25.35
N PRO A 26 -14.07 -19.28 25.82
CA PRO A 26 -13.81 -20.72 25.97
C PRO A 26 -13.76 -21.47 24.62
N PHE A 27 -12.88 -21.05 23.70
CA PHE A 27 -12.46 -21.86 22.55
C PHE A 27 -11.75 -23.14 23.01
N TYR A 28 -11.06 -23.07 24.16
CA TYR A 28 -10.34 -24.17 24.77
C TYR A 28 -10.56 -24.24 26.30
N PRO A 29 -10.45 -25.44 26.90
CA PRO A 29 -10.56 -25.65 28.35
C PRO A 29 -9.59 -24.86 29.24
N SER A 30 -8.42 -24.45 28.72
CA SER A 30 -7.42 -23.71 29.50
C SER A 30 -6.58 -22.77 28.64
N HIS A 31 -6.03 -21.72 29.26
CA HIS A 31 -5.07 -20.83 28.62
C HIS A 31 -3.82 -21.57 28.09
N GLY A 32 -3.36 -22.59 28.82
CA GLY A 32 -2.21 -23.40 28.41
C GLY A 32 -2.48 -24.17 27.11
N GLN A 33 -3.65 -24.80 27.02
CA GLN A 33 -4.08 -25.48 25.80
C GLN A 33 -4.25 -24.51 24.64
N ALA A 34 -4.90 -23.36 24.86
CA ALA A 34 -5.06 -22.33 23.83
C ALA A 34 -3.72 -21.84 23.26
N ARG A 35 -2.72 -21.61 24.11
CA ARG A 35 -1.36 -21.27 23.64
C ARG A 35 -0.72 -22.41 22.85
N SER A 36 -0.85 -23.65 23.30
CA SER A 36 -0.33 -24.81 22.56
C SER A 36 -0.94 -24.93 21.15
N GLU A 37 -2.25 -24.76 21.04
CA GLU A 37 -2.97 -24.83 19.77
C GLU A 37 -2.63 -23.64 18.86
N PHE A 38 -2.50 -22.44 19.42
CA PHE A 38 -2.04 -21.27 18.66
C PHE A 38 -0.63 -21.48 18.10
N PHE A 39 0.29 -22.05 18.89
CA PHE A 39 1.63 -22.38 18.42
C PHE A 39 1.60 -23.43 17.29
N ALA A 40 0.68 -24.40 17.35
CA ALA A 40 0.47 -25.35 16.26
C ALA A 40 -0.14 -24.67 15.02
N ALA A 41 -1.06 -23.72 15.19
CA ALA A 41 -1.65 -22.94 14.10
C ALA A 41 -0.61 -22.08 13.37
N VAL A 42 0.33 -21.46 14.10
CA VAL A 42 1.46 -20.74 13.49
C VAL A 42 2.26 -21.64 12.53
N ARG A 43 2.49 -22.91 12.91
CA ARG A 43 3.16 -23.88 12.03
C ARG A 43 2.34 -24.28 10.80
N ARG A 44 1.01 -24.13 10.85
CA ARG A 44 0.11 -24.36 9.71
C ARG A 44 -0.12 -23.10 8.86
N GLY A 45 0.44 -21.95 9.27
CA GLY A 45 0.20 -20.67 8.61
C GLY A 45 -1.15 -20.03 8.93
N GLU A 46 -1.80 -20.46 10.02
CA GLU A 46 -3.14 -20.01 10.44
C GLU A 46 -3.09 -19.03 11.63
N GLY A 47 -1.92 -18.80 12.20
CA GLY A 47 -1.71 -17.88 13.32
C GLY A 47 -1.39 -16.46 12.86
N TYR A 48 -2.10 -15.47 13.41
CA TYR A 48 -1.92 -14.05 13.08
C TYR A 48 -1.84 -13.20 14.34
N TRP A 49 -1.08 -12.12 14.24
CA TRP A 49 -0.98 -11.06 15.23
C TRP A 49 -1.71 -9.83 14.70
N VAL A 50 -2.64 -9.32 15.50
CA VAL A 50 -3.38 -8.10 15.22
C VAL A 50 -2.97 -7.05 16.23
N GLN A 51 -2.60 -5.86 15.76
CA GLN A 51 -2.16 -4.77 16.64
C GLN A 51 -2.73 -3.41 16.22
N ARG A 52 -3.14 -2.63 17.23
CA ARG A 52 -3.48 -1.21 17.12
C ARG A 52 -2.87 -0.50 18.32
N ASP A 53 -1.93 0.41 18.08
CA ASP A 53 -1.18 1.10 19.13
C ASP A 53 -0.51 0.10 20.11
N SER A 54 -0.81 0.19 21.41
CA SER A 54 -0.35 -0.75 22.44
C SER A 54 -1.21 -2.01 22.59
N GLN A 55 -2.38 -2.03 21.95
CA GLN A 55 -3.35 -3.12 22.03
C GLN A 55 -3.07 -4.17 20.97
N TRP A 56 -3.06 -5.44 21.38
CA TRP A 56 -2.86 -6.56 20.46
C TRP A 56 -3.65 -7.80 20.87
N LEU A 57 -3.96 -8.62 19.86
CA LEU A 57 -4.55 -9.95 20.02
C LEU A 57 -3.93 -10.92 19.02
N LEU A 58 -3.94 -12.20 19.38
CA LEU A 58 -3.48 -13.30 18.53
C LEU A 58 -4.69 -14.12 18.11
N ILE A 59 -4.85 -14.32 16.81
CA ILE A 59 -5.96 -15.11 16.25
C ILE A 59 -5.42 -16.31 15.51
N GLU A 60 -6.05 -17.45 15.78
CA GLU A 60 -6.05 -18.54 14.81
C GLU A 60 -7.25 -18.32 13.89
N LYS A 61 -6.96 -18.08 12.61
CA LYS A 61 -7.99 -17.92 11.59
C LYS A 61 -7.78 -18.85 10.40
N VAL A 62 -8.89 -19.35 9.88
CA VAL A 62 -8.96 -20.04 8.59
C VAL A 62 -9.79 -19.17 7.64
N ASP A 63 -9.24 -18.83 6.48
CA ASP A 63 -9.98 -18.18 5.40
C ASP A 63 -10.87 -19.21 4.70
N ALA A 64 -12.18 -18.98 4.75
CA ALA A 64 -13.19 -19.73 4.01
C ALA A 64 -13.84 -18.80 2.98
N GLY A 65 -13.08 -18.45 1.93
CA GLY A 65 -13.44 -17.42 0.96
C GLY A 65 -13.56 -16.03 1.62
N GLU A 66 -14.76 -15.45 1.54
CA GLU A 66 -15.08 -14.14 2.12
C GLU A 66 -15.36 -14.20 3.63
N THR A 67 -15.16 -15.35 4.28
CA THR A 67 -15.44 -15.54 5.71
C THR A 67 -14.18 -15.86 6.50
N TRP A 68 -14.02 -15.23 7.66
CA TRP A 68 -13.03 -15.63 8.66
C TRP A 68 -13.63 -16.57 9.67
N ARG A 69 -13.05 -17.76 9.80
CA ARG A 69 -13.36 -18.67 10.90
C ARG A 69 -12.29 -18.57 11.97
N ILE A 70 -12.67 -18.08 13.14
CA ILE A 70 -11.81 -17.94 14.31
C ILE A 70 -12.01 -19.16 15.22
N THR A 71 -10.91 -19.84 15.51
CA THR A 71 -10.87 -21.04 16.36
C THR A 71 -10.06 -20.83 17.62
N ASN A 72 -9.33 -19.72 17.73
CA ASN A 72 -8.55 -19.35 18.90
C ASN A 72 -8.39 -17.84 18.95
N LEU A 73 -8.50 -17.26 20.15
CA LEU A 73 -8.34 -15.83 20.36
C LEU A 73 -7.66 -15.59 21.71
N LEU A 74 -6.38 -15.21 21.65
CA LEU A 74 -5.59 -14.86 22.83
C LEU A 74 -5.38 -13.35 22.88
N ILE A 75 -5.51 -12.75 24.05
CA ILE A 75 -5.34 -11.32 24.29
C ILE A 75 -4.21 -11.04 25.28
N SER A 76 -3.74 -9.79 25.29
CA SER A 76 -2.92 -9.27 26.39
C SER A 76 -3.73 -9.19 27.70
N THR A 77 -3.04 -9.19 28.84
CA THR A 77 -3.67 -9.10 30.17
C THR A 77 -4.45 -7.81 30.43
N GLU A 78 -4.18 -6.74 29.66
CA GLU A 78 -4.70 -5.40 29.90
C GLU A 78 -5.93 -5.07 29.03
N MET A 79 -6.36 -5.98 28.16
CA MET A 79 -7.43 -5.75 27.20
C MET A 79 -8.77 -6.33 27.67
N ASP A 80 -9.85 -5.55 27.55
CA ASP A 80 -11.20 -6.04 27.78
C ASP A 80 -11.81 -6.71 26.53
N TRP A 81 -12.96 -7.38 26.74
CA TRP A 81 -13.60 -8.18 25.69
C TRP A 81 -14.22 -7.34 24.57
N GLN A 82 -14.72 -6.14 24.88
CA GLN A 82 -15.31 -5.25 23.89
C GLN A 82 -14.24 -4.76 22.93
N THR A 83 -13.12 -4.30 23.47
CA THR A 83 -11.96 -3.84 22.71
C THR A 83 -11.39 -4.96 21.84
N ALA A 84 -11.27 -6.18 22.37
CA ALA A 84 -10.75 -7.32 21.60
C ALA A 84 -11.65 -7.68 20.41
N PHE A 85 -12.96 -7.69 20.59
CA PHE A 85 -13.91 -7.96 19.50
C PHE A 85 -13.98 -6.85 18.49
N GLN A 86 -13.97 -5.60 18.95
CA GLN A 86 -13.88 -4.45 18.07
C GLN A 86 -12.61 -4.52 17.22
N LEU A 87 -11.45 -4.84 17.81
CA LEU A 87 -10.20 -5.01 17.08
C LEU A 87 -10.29 -6.17 16.07
N LEU A 88 -10.89 -7.32 16.43
CA LEU A 88 -11.13 -8.43 15.51
C LEU A 88 -12.03 -8.01 14.32
N GLU A 89 -13.16 -7.37 14.60
CA GLU A 89 -14.13 -6.95 13.59
C GLU A 89 -13.57 -5.87 12.67
N THR A 90 -12.92 -4.84 13.22
CA THR A 90 -12.24 -3.80 12.47
C THR A 90 -11.14 -4.41 11.58
N THR A 91 -10.43 -5.44 12.05
CA THR A 91 -9.42 -6.14 11.25
C THR A 91 -10.02 -6.96 10.12
N ALA A 92 -11.15 -7.63 10.35
CA ALA A 92 -11.87 -8.33 9.29
C ALA A 92 -12.42 -7.35 8.24
N ARG A 93 -12.90 -6.17 8.68
CA ARG A 93 -13.35 -5.08 7.80
C ARG A 93 -12.23 -4.49 6.97
N GLN A 94 -11.04 -4.30 7.54
CA GLN A 94 -9.85 -3.85 6.80
C GLN A 94 -9.52 -4.79 5.63
N MET A 95 -9.77 -6.10 5.81
CA MET A 95 -9.57 -7.13 4.80
C MET A 95 -10.83 -7.40 3.95
N PHE A 96 -11.86 -6.55 4.07
CA PHE A 96 -13.13 -6.64 3.35
C PHE A 96 -13.83 -8.01 3.44
N LYS A 97 -13.73 -8.68 4.58
CA LYS A 97 -14.41 -9.97 4.80
C LYS A 97 -15.91 -9.79 4.97
N ARG A 98 -16.70 -10.63 4.31
CA ARG A 98 -18.16 -10.59 4.42
C ARG A 98 -18.67 -10.98 5.81
N SER A 99 -18.03 -11.96 6.45
CA SER A 99 -18.50 -12.44 7.76
C SER A 99 -17.38 -12.97 8.65
N ILE A 100 -17.65 -12.98 9.96
CA ILE A 100 -16.83 -13.64 10.96
C ILE A 100 -17.63 -14.80 11.56
N GLN A 101 -16.98 -15.95 11.70
CA GLN A 101 -17.47 -17.13 12.37
C GLN A 101 -16.60 -17.45 13.59
N LEU A 102 -17.23 -17.70 14.73
CA LEU A 102 -16.57 -18.10 15.97
C LEU A 102 -17.03 -19.50 16.36
N LYS A 103 -16.08 -20.43 16.47
CA LYS A 103 -16.35 -21.79 16.93
C LYS A 103 -16.02 -21.91 18.42
N LEU A 104 -16.99 -21.60 19.29
CA LEU A 104 -16.82 -21.68 20.74
C LEU A 104 -18.10 -22.10 21.46
N GLU A 105 -17.94 -22.75 22.62
CA GLU A 105 -19.05 -23.09 23.52
C GLU A 105 -19.37 -21.91 24.45
N ALA A 106 -20.43 -21.17 24.15
CA ALA A 106 -20.83 -20.01 24.93
C ALA A 106 -21.76 -20.39 26.09
N ASN A 107 -21.44 -19.96 27.32
CA ASN A 107 -22.40 -19.99 28.43
C ASN A 107 -23.48 -18.91 28.24
N LEU A 108 -24.59 -18.95 29.00
CA LEU A 108 -25.73 -18.05 28.81
C LEU A 108 -25.35 -16.55 28.78
N VAL A 109 -24.38 -16.12 29.60
CA VAL A 109 -23.91 -14.73 29.65
C VAL A 109 -23.21 -14.37 28.33
N ILE A 110 -22.32 -15.23 27.85
CA ILE A 110 -21.61 -15.04 26.59
C ILE A 110 -22.58 -15.08 25.41
N GLN A 111 -23.57 -15.98 25.42
CA GLN A 111 -24.60 -16.07 24.38
C GLN A 111 -25.38 -14.76 24.26
N GLN A 112 -25.89 -14.26 25.40
CA GLN A 112 -26.63 -12.99 25.43
C GLN A 112 -25.76 -11.84 24.94
N TRP A 113 -24.50 -11.77 25.38
CA TRP A 113 -23.56 -10.74 24.94
C TRP A 113 -23.31 -10.82 23.42
N LEU A 114 -23.02 -11.99 22.87
CA LEU A 114 -22.80 -12.18 21.43
C LEU A 114 -24.01 -11.73 20.60
N VAL A 115 -25.23 -12.05 21.04
CA VAL A 115 -26.46 -11.57 20.40
C VAL A 115 -26.55 -10.04 20.42
N THR A 116 -26.20 -9.38 21.54
CA THR A 116 -26.16 -7.90 21.58
C THR A 116 -25.12 -7.29 20.65
N GLN A 117 -24.05 -8.03 20.32
CA GLN A 117 -23.04 -7.61 19.36
C GLN A 117 -23.41 -7.94 17.91
N GLY A 118 -24.59 -8.52 17.66
CA GLY A 118 -25.08 -8.87 16.32
C GLY A 118 -24.61 -10.22 15.81
N TYR A 119 -24.08 -11.10 16.66
CA TYR A 119 -23.81 -12.49 16.28
C TYR A 119 -25.07 -13.34 16.45
N HIS A 120 -25.33 -14.21 15.47
CA HIS A 120 -26.36 -15.24 15.55
C HIS A 120 -25.72 -16.63 15.64
N PHE A 121 -26.40 -17.54 16.32
CA PHE A 121 -25.95 -18.93 16.45
C PHE A 121 -26.62 -19.81 15.40
N ASN A 122 -25.83 -20.50 14.58
CA ASN A 122 -26.31 -21.44 13.58
C ASN A 122 -25.41 -22.69 13.54
N GLU A 123 -26.00 -23.88 13.57
CA GLU A 123 -25.30 -25.18 13.44
C GLU A 123 -24.04 -25.32 14.32
N GLY A 124 -24.05 -24.81 15.55
CA GLY A 124 -22.91 -24.91 16.46
C GLY A 124 -21.85 -23.81 16.30
N ILE A 125 -22.10 -22.79 15.49
CA ILE A 125 -21.16 -21.70 15.17
C ILE A 125 -21.85 -20.35 15.38
N TRP A 126 -21.14 -19.40 15.99
CA TRP A 126 -21.58 -18.01 16.06
C TRP A 126 -21.12 -17.28 14.81
N GLN A 127 -22.00 -16.52 14.17
CA GLN A 127 -21.71 -15.80 12.92
C GLN A 127 -22.17 -14.35 13.02
N LYS A 128 -21.41 -13.45 12.41
CA LYS A 128 -21.81 -12.05 12.19
C LYS A 128 -21.48 -11.65 10.76
N GLU A 129 -22.46 -11.14 10.02
CA GLU A 129 -22.24 -10.46 8.75
C GLU A 129 -21.72 -9.04 9.02
N LEU A 130 -20.72 -8.62 8.26
CA LEU A 130 -20.15 -7.28 8.35
C LEU A 130 -20.85 -6.37 7.32
N VAL A 131 -21.46 -5.29 7.80
CA VAL A 131 -22.14 -4.29 6.97
C VAL A 131 -21.16 -3.17 6.63
N TYR A 132 -20.98 -2.87 5.35
CA TYR A 132 -19.99 -1.91 4.85
C TYR A 132 -20.66 -0.58 4.46
N HIS A 133 -20.09 0.51 4.95
CA HIS A 133 -20.35 1.88 4.58
C HIS A 133 -18.99 2.50 4.28
N THR A 134 -18.51 2.34 3.05
CA THR A 134 -17.12 2.61 2.71
C THR A 134 -16.91 4.08 2.32
N GLY A 135 -15.99 4.76 2.99
CA GLY A 135 -15.45 6.04 2.54
C GLY A 135 -14.23 5.84 1.65
N LEU A 136 -14.13 6.60 0.55
CA LEU A 136 -12.96 6.63 -0.32
C LEU A 136 -12.28 8.00 -0.25
N VAL A 137 -10.98 8.02 0.03
CA VAL A 137 -10.14 9.22 0.08
C VAL A 137 -9.07 9.13 -0.98
N LEU A 138 -9.02 10.12 -1.87
CA LEU A 138 -8.08 10.17 -3.00
C LEU A 138 -7.14 11.37 -2.85
N GLY A 139 -5.85 11.08 -2.63
CA GLY A 139 -4.85 12.12 -2.45
C GLY A 139 -4.53 12.91 -3.72
N GLY A 140 -4.04 14.14 -3.54
CA GLY A 140 -3.44 14.92 -4.61
C GLY A 140 -2.05 14.39 -4.99
N GLY A 141 -1.60 14.70 -6.21
CA GLY A 141 -0.33 14.19 -6.74
C GLY A 141 -0.15 14.21 -8.27
N GLY A 142 -0.92 15.03 -9.00
CA GLY A 142 -0.74 15.24 -10.45
C GLY A 142 -0.69 13.93 -11.26
N ALA A 143 0.34 13.76 -12.10
CA ALA A 143 0.49 12.59 -12.98
C ALA A 143 0.56 11.23 -12.24
N ARG A 144 0.88 11.23 -10.94
CA ARG A 144 0.86 10.02 -10.09
C ARG A 144 -0.55 9.46 -9.87
N GLY A 145 -1.59 10.24 -10.19
CA GLY A 145 -3.00 9.86 -10.05
C GLY A 145 -3.40 8.60 -10.83
N ALA A 146 -2.63 8.19 -11.85
CA ALA A 146 -2.86 6.92 -12.57
C ALA A 146 -2.94 5.70 -11.63
N TYR A 147 -2.18 5.71 -10.53
CA TYR A 147 -2.22 4.67 -9.50
C TYR A 147 -3.62 4.47 -8.90
N GLN A 148 -4.38 5.55 -8.72
CA GLN A 148 -5.73 5.50 -8.15
C GLN A 148 -6.71 4.75 -9.05
N ILE A 149 -6.51 4.78 -10.38
CA ILE A 149 -7.34 4.03 -11.33
C ILE A 149 -7.07 2.52 -11.21
N GLY A 150 -5.81 2.13 -11.02
CA GLY A 150 -5.42 0.76 -10.71
C GLY A 150 -6.08 0.23 -9.44
N VAL A 151 -6.05 1.05 -8.38
CA VAL A 151 -6.76 0.74 -7.13
C VAL A 151 -8.26 0.59 -7.40
N TRP A 152 -8.88 1.54 -8.12
CA TRP A 152 -10.31 1.48 -8.43
C TRP A 152 -10.70 0.19 -9.17
N LYS A 153 -9.87 -0.29 -10.09
CA LYS A 153 -10.07 -1.58 -10.75
C LYS A 153 -10.22 -2.73 -9.76
N ALA A 154 -9.31 -2.83 -8.77
CA ALA A 154 -9.37 -3.86 -7.75
C ALA A 154 -10.60 -3.72 -6.84
N LEU A 155 -11.00 -2.48 -6.52
CA LEU A 155 -12.22 -2.20 -5.74
C LEU A 155 -13.48 -2.63 -6.49
N LEU A 156 -13.55 -2.41 -7.80
CA LEU A 156 -14.64 -2.86 -8.66
C LEU A 156 -14.73 -4.38 -8.73
N GLU A 157 -13.62 -5.08 -8.89
CA GLU A 157 -13.58 -6.56 -8.88
C GLU A 157 -14.11 -7.14 -7.57
N LYS A 158 -13.96 -6.42 -6.44
CA LYS A 158 -14.54 -6.77 -5.13
C LYS A 158 -15.96 -6.28 -4.90
N ASN A 159 -16.57 -5.58 -5.86
CA ASN A 159 -17.89 -4.96 -5.74
C ASN A 159 -17.99 -3.97 -4.56
N ILE A 160 -16.90 -3.31 -4.19
CA ILE A 160 -16.91 -2.31 -3.12
C ILE A 160 -17.63 -1.06 -3.62
N GLN A 161 -18.68 -0.65 -2.90
CA GLN A 161 -19.45 0.57 -3.17
C GLN A 161 -19.07 1.66 -2.17
N PHE A 162 -19.13 2.91 -2.60
CA PHE A 162 -18.74 4.05 -1.77
C PHE A 162 -19.98 4.80 -1.27
N GLU A 163 -19.99 5.13 0.02
CA GLU A 163 -20.97 6.03 0.65
C GLU A 163 -20.52 7.49 0.56
N VAL A 164 -19.21 7.71 0.52
CA VAL A 164 -18.63 9.03 0.33
C VAL A 164 -17.29 8.93 -0.39
N ILE A 165 -17.05 9.88 -1.28
CA ILE A 165 -15.76 10.11 -1.93
C ILE A 165 -15.25 11.48 -1.48
N THR A 166 -13.97 11.56 -1.18
CA THR A 166 -13.27 12.83 -0.94
C THR A 166 -11.99 12.87 -1.74
N GLY A 167 -11.69 14.01 -2.36
CA GLY A 167 -10.55 14.13 -3.25
C GLY A 167 -9.89 15.49 -3.24
N THR A 168 -8.58 15.50 -3.44
CA THR A 168 -7.80 16.74 -3.61
C THR A 168 -7.02 16.69 -4.91
N SER A 169 -7.00 17.78 -5.69
CA SER A 169 -6.25 17.87 -6.94
C SER A 169 -6.60 16.73 -7.90
N VAL A 170 -5.63 15.96 -8.40
CA VAL A 170 -5.88 14.78 -9.22
C VAL A 170 -6.82 13.76 -8.55
N GLY A 171 -6.79 13.65 -7.22
CA GLY A 171 -7.74 12.82 -6.47
C GLY A 171 -9.18 13.34 -6.58
N GLY A 172 -9.37 14.65 -6.73
CA GLY A 172 -10.67 15.23 -7.08
C GLY A 172 -11.09 14.89 -8.51
N LEU A 173 -10.16 14.95 -9.47
CA LEU A 173 -10.44 14.59 -10.86
C LEU A 173 -10.82 13.10 -11.00
N ASN A 174 -10.04 12.21 -10.39
CA ASN A 174 -10.34 10.78 -10.36
C ASN A 174 -11.59 10.48 -9.53
N GLY A 175 -11.83 11.20 -8.44
CA GLY A 175 -13.07 11.12 -7.68
C GLY A 175 -14.31 11.43 -8.53
N ALA A 176 -14.22 12.40 -9.43
CA ALA A 176 -15.28 12.71 -10.39
C ALA A 176 -15.53 11.56 -11.38
N LEU A 177 -14.45 10.96 -11.91
CA LEU A 177 -14.52 9.78 -12.79
C LEU A 177 -15.17 8.57 -12.08
N ILE A 178 -14.84 8.38 -10.81
CA ILE A 178 -15.42 7.32 -9.97
C ILE A 178 -16.89 7.60 -9.68
N ALA A 179 -17.24 8.83 -9.28
CA ALA A 179 -18.60 9.23 -8.95
C ALA A 179 -19.57 9.09 -10.13
N GLN A 180 -19.11 9.31 -11.37
CA GLN A 180 -19.92 9.07 -12.57
C GLN A 180 -20.04 7.59 -12.97
N GLY A 181 -19.16 6.72 -12.45
CA GLY A 181 -19.25 5.26 -12.60
C GLY A 181 -18.78 4.68 -13.94
N ASP A 182 -17.89 5.34 -14.68
CA ASP A 182 -17.39 4.86 -15.98
C ASP A 182 -15.88 4.55 -15.91
N TYR A 183 -15.56 3.30 -15.53
CA TYR A 183 -14.17 2.85 -15.39
C TYR A 183 -13.43 2.80 -16.72
N ASP A 184 -14.06 2.31 -17.78
CA ASP A 184 -13.42 2.16 -19.08
C ASP A 184 -13.00 3.52 -19.65
N GLN A 185 -13.84 4.54 -19.46
CA GLN A 185 -13.50 5.91 -19.84
C GLN A 185 -12.32 6.45 -19.02
N ALA A 186 -12.31 6.23 -17.71
CA ALA A 186 -11.19 6.65 -16.85
C ALA A 186 -9.88 5.94 -17.21
N PHE A 187 -9.96 4.65 -17.49
CA PHE A 187 -8.82 3.84 -17.92
C PHE A 187 -8.27 4.32 -19.28
N SER A 188 -9.13 4.50 -20.29
CA SER A 188 -8.73 5.03 -21.61
C SER A 188 -8.09 6.42 -21.47
N LEU A 189 -8.68 7.31 -20.66
CA LEU A 189 -8.13 8.64 -20.39
C LEU A 189 -6.67 8.56 -19.93
N TRP A 190 -6.39 7.77 -18.89
CA TRP A 190 -5.04 7.65 -18.34
C TRP A 190 -4.08 6.87 -19.23
N LYS A 191 -4.56 5.97 -20.08
CA LYS A 191 -3.74 5.28 -21.08
C LYS A 191 -3.32 6.19 -22.23
N GLU A 192 -4.05 7.28 -22.47
CA GLU A 192 -3.83 8.22 -23.57
C GLU A 192 -3.32 9.59 -23.10
N ILE A 193 -3.18 9.81 -21.78
CA ILE A 193 -2.82 11.12 -21.24
C ILE A 193 -1.37 11.45 -21.54
N GLU A 194 -1.16 12.68 -22.00
CA GLU A 194 0.16 13.26 -22.29
C GLU A 194 0.21 14.67 -21.72
N THR A 195 1.42 15.18 -21.50
CA THR A 195 1.62 16.44 -20.75
C THR A 195 0.95 17.63 -21.44
N ASP A 196 0.96 17.68 -22.77
CA ASP A 196 0.36 18.74 -23.59
C ASP A 196 -1.18 18.74 -23.56
N LYS A 197 -1.80 17.60 -23.24
CA LYS A 197 -3.26 17.50 -23.01
C LYS A 197 -3.69 18.11 -21.67
N VAL A 198 -2.75 18.28 -20.73
CA VAL A 198 -3.03 18.78 -19.38
C VAL A 198 -2.53 20.22 -19.20
N LEU A 199 -1.32 20.51 -19.68
CA LEU A 199 -0.63 21.78 -19.49
C LEU A 199 -0.37 22.43 -20.85
N ASP A 200 -0.57 23.75 -20.94
CA ASP A 200 -0.33 24.53 -22.16
C ASP A 200 1.17 24.78 -22.37
N ILE A 201 1.89 23.72 -22.78
CA ILE A 201 3.35 23.73 -22.96
C ILE A 201 3.69 23.13 -24.32
N THR A 202 4.55 23.80 -25.08
CA THR A 202 5.22 23.21 -26.23
C THR A 202 6.60 22.70 -25.79
N PHE A 203 6.70 21.43 -25.40
CA PHE A 203 8.02 20.81 -25.24
C PHE A 203 8.62 20.64 -26.64
N LYS A 204 9.83 21.17 -26.86
CA LYS A 204 10.64 20.68 -27.98
C LYS A 204 11.05 19.26 -27.61
N GLU A 205 10.78 18.30 -28.48
CA GLU A 205 11.38 16.97 -28.38
C GLU A 205 12.90 17.15 -28.25
N VAL A 206 13.42 16.92 -27.05
CA VAL A 206 14.85 16.84 -26.81
C VAL A 206 15.16 15.35 -26.74
N GLU A 207 16.04 14.89 -27.61
CA GLU A 207 16.59 13.54 -27.52
C GLU A 207 17.07 13.28 -26.10
N ILE A 208 16.57 12.18 -25.54
CA ILE A 208 16.82 11.75 -24.17
C ILE A 208 18.32 11.48 -24.01
N LEU A 209 18.95 12.07 -22.97
CA LEU A 209 20.06 11.54 -22.14
C LEU A 209 20.99 12.67 -21.61
N ASP A 210 20.52 13.50 -20.67
CA ASP A 210 21.39 14.15 -19.66
C ASP A 210 20.55 14.65 -18.45
N PHE A 211 20.91 14.28 -17.22
CA PHE A 211 20.30 14.78 -15.97
C PHE A 211 20.32 16.31 -15.91
N SER A 212 21.40 16.92 -16.43
CA SER A 212 21.52 18.38 -16.46
C SER A 212 20.44 19.03 -17.32
N ALA A 213 20.07 18.41 -18.45
CA ALA A 213 19.06 18.89 -19.37
C ALA A 213 17.65 18.81 -18.78
N GLN A 214 17.31 17.73 -18.06
CA GLN A 214 16.02 17.60 -17.38
C GLN A 214 15.87 18.64 -16.25
N VAL A 215 16.93 18.87 -15.47
CA VAL A 215 16.94 19.90 -14.42
C VAL A 215 16.80 21.31 -15.02
N ASP A 216 17.48 21.59 -16.13
CA ASP A 216 17.38 22.89 -16.80
C ASP A 216 16.02 23.11 -17.47
N GLN A 217 15.39 22.06 -18.01
CA GLN A 217 13.99 22.11 -18.46
C GLN A 217 13.04 22.40 -17.29
N LEU A 218 13.15 21.69 -16.17
CA LEU A 218 12.32 21.92 -14.98
C LEU A 218 12.49 23.35 -14.44
N ARG A 219 13.72 23.87 -14.38
CA ARG A 219 13.99 25.26 -13.97
C ARG A 219 13.39 26.26 -14.94
N THR A 220 13.51 26.01 -16.25
CA THR A 220 12.94 26.87 -17.28
C THR A 220 11.41 26.87 -17.20
N PHE A 221 10.81 25.71 -16.99
CA PHE A 221 9.39 25.53 -16.75
C PHE A 221 8.91 26.30 -15.52
N ILE A 222 9.55 26.14 -14.36
CA ILE A 222 9.22 26.88 -13.13
C ILE A 222 9.32 28.40 -13.36
N ARG A 223 10.40 28.86 -13.98
CA ARG A 223 10.64 30.29 -14.24
C ARG A 223 9.62 30.88 -15.21
N THR A 224 9.23 30.12 -16.22
CA THR A 224 8.24 30.55 -17.23
C THR A 224 6.85 30.65 -16.60
N SER A 225 6.47 29.63 -15.84
CA SER A 225 5.19 29.60 -15.12
C SER A 225 5.07 30.77 -14.14
N LEU A 226 6.13 31.07 -13.37
CA LEU A 226 6.17 32.26 -12.51
C LEU A 226 6.01 33.58 -13.27
N LYS A 227 6.67 33.74 -14.43
CA LYS A 227 6.55 34.95 -15.26
C LYS A 227 5.14 35.13 -15.85
N GLN A 228 4.47 34.02 -16.17
CA GLN A 228 3.14 34.00 -16.77
C GLN A 228 2.01 33.99 -15.73
N LYS A 229 2.32 33.99 -14.43
CA LYS A 229 1.36 33.82 -13.31
C LYS A 229 0.64 32.46 -13.33
N GLY A 230 1.36 31.43 -13.75
CA GLY A 230 0.91 30.06 -13.94
C GLY A 230 0.55 29.77 -15.39
N LEU A 231 0.69 28.50 -15.79
CA LEU A 231 0.27 28.05 -17.12
C LEU A 231 -1.25 27.95 -17.22
N SER A 232 -1.75 28.14 -18.44
CA SER A 232 -3.17 28.04 -18.73
C SER A 232 -3.69 26.64 -18.40
N SER A 233 -4.83 26.56 -17.72
CA SER A 233 -5.56 25.32 -17.45
C SER A 233 -6.57 24.97 -18.55
N GLU A 234 -6.56 25.68 -19.69
CA GLU A 234 -7.47 25.44 -20.81
C GLU A 234 -7.37 24.05 -21.45
N PRO A 235 -6.17 23.42 -21.59
CA PRO A 235 -6.09 22.03 -22.05
C PRO A 235 -6.80 21.07 -21.08
N LEU A 236 -6.52 21.20 -19.78
CA LEU A 236 -7.20 20.42 -18.75
C LEU A 236 -8.71 20.68 -18.74
N ARG A 237 -9.16 21.93 -18.85
CA ARG A 237 -10.58 22.26 -18.94
C ARG A 237 -11.26 21.49 -20.08
N ARG A 238 -10.70 21.56 -21.30
CA ARG A 238 -11.23 20.85 -22.47
C ARG A 238 -11.29 19.34 -22.24
N LEU A 239 -10.25 18.78 -21.62
CA LEU A 239 -10.22 17.36 -21.27
C LEU A 239 -11.33 16.99 -20.28
N LEU A 240 -11.55 17.80 -19.24
CA LEU A 240 -12.61 17.56 -18.26
C LEU A 240 -14.00 17.73 -18.88
N GLU A 241 -14.22 18.71 -19.74
CA GLU A 241 -15.48 18.93 -20.45
C GLU A 241 -15.80 17.80 -21.44
N GLU A 242 -14.79 17.19 -22.05
CA GLU A 242 -14.94 16.05 -22.97
C GLU A 242 -15.27 14.75 -22.22
N ARG A 243 -14.66 14.54 -21.06
CA ARG A 243 -14.70 13.24 -20.37
C ARG A 243 -15.74 13.19 -19.25
N LEU A 244 -15.96 14.28 -18.52
CA LEU A 244 -16.87 14.27 -17.38
C LEU A 244 -18.31 14.63 -17.76
N ASP A 245 -19.26 13.93 -17.15
CA ASP A 245 -20.67 14.31 -17.16
C ASP A 245 -21.07 14.91 -15.79
N PRO A 246 -21.17 16.25 -15.67
CA PRO A 246 -21.53 16.92 -14.42
C PRO A 246 -22.83 16.41 -13.80
N LYS A 247 -23.80 15.98 -14.63
CA LYS A 247 -25.08 15.46 -14.14
C LYS A 247 -24.88 14.11 -13.46
N LYS A 248 -24.08 13.22 -14.04
CA LYS A 248 -23.77 11.91 -13.41
C LYS A 248 -23.00 12.09 -12.11
N ILE A 249 -22.02 12.99 -12.08
CA ILE A 249 -21.26 13.31 -10.86
C ILE A 249 -22.21 13.79 -9.76
N GLN A 250 -23.08 14.75 -10.08
CA GLN A 250 -24.01 15.33 -9.11
C GLN A 250 -25.01 14.31 -8.54
N MET A 251 -25.49 13.38 -9.38
CA MET A 251 -26.42 12.31 -8.97
C MET A 251 -25.73 11.06 -8.40
N GLY A 252 -24.40 11.01 -8.46
CA GLY A 252 -23.59 9.88 -8.03
C GLY A 252 -23.43 9.81 -6.51
N CYS A 253 -22.38 9.10 -6.09
CA CYS A 253 -21.97 9.03 -4.68
C CYS A 253 -21.72 10.45 -4.12
N PRO A 254 -22.08 10.73 -2.84
CA PRO A 254 -21.66 11.94 -2.15
C PRO A 254 -20.15 12.20 -2.33
N PHE A 255 -19.81 13.32 -2.94
CA PHE A 255 -18.47 13.62 -3.37
C PHE A 255 -18.07 15.05 -3.02
N SER A 256 -17.03 15.17 -2.20
CA SER A 256 -16.44 16.46 -1.83
C SER A 256 -15.00 16.61 -2.31
N ILE A 257 -14.65 17.81 -2.73
CA ILE A 257 -13.27 18.17 -3.06
C ILE A 257 -12.73 19.25 -2.13
N VAL A 258 -11.41 19.32 -2.03
CA VAL A 258 -10.72 20.41 -1.33
C VAL A 258 -10.05 21.36 -2.30
N THR A 259 -10.19 22.65 -2.05
CA THR A 259 -9.43 23.73 -2.69
C THR A 259 -8.98 24.74 -1.63
N THR A 260 -8.05 25.62 -1.97
CA THR A 260 -7.52 26.63 -1.07
C THR A 260 -7.85 28.04 -1.58
N LYS A 261 -8.66 28.80 -0.83
CA LYS A 261 -8.96 30.20 -1.15
C LYS A 261 -7.77 31.09 -0.83
N VAL A 262 -7.38 31.95 -1.77
CA VAL A 262 -6.29 32.93 -1.62
C VAL A 262 -6.82 34.38 -1.75
N PRO A 263 -6.20 35.38 -1.07
CA PRO A 263 -4.95 35.32 -0.30
C PRO A 263 -5.11 34.82 1.15
N ALA A 264 -6.34 34.59 1.63
CA ALA A 264 -6.59 34.17 3.01
C ALA A 264 -5.97 32.80 3.37
N PHE A 265 -5.58 32.02 2.36
CA PHE A 265 -5.01 30.69 2.49
C PHE A 265 -5.89 29.74 3.32
N GLN A 266 -7.19 29.81 3.03
CA GLN A 266 -8.25 29.13 3.76
C GLN A 266 -8.65 27.84 3.02
N GLU A 267 -8.77 26.73 3.77
CA GLU A 267 -9.37 25.49 3.26
C GLU A 267 -10.84 25.74 2.88
N VAL A 268 -11.21 25.35 1.67
CA VAL A 268 -12.59 25.38 1.18
C VAL A 268 -12.94 23.97 0.73
N ILE A 269 -14.00 23.43 1.32
CA ILE A 269 -14.55 22.11 0.99
C ILE A 269 -15.77 22.34 0.12
N VAL A 270 -15.83 21.69 -1.02
CA VAL A 270 -16.94 21.83 -1.97
C VAL A 270 -17.56 20.46 -2.20
N SER A 271 -18.84 20.32 -1.81
CA SER A 271 -19.68 19.19 -2.22
C SER A 271 -20.08 19.39 -3.68
N LEU A 272 -19.70 18.46 -4.55
CA LEU A 272 -20.06 18.52 -5.97
C LEU A 272 -21.50 18.09 -6.22
N ASN A 273 -22.13 17.39 -5.28
CA ASN A 273 -23.56 17.07 -5.35
C ASN A 273 -24.43 18.31 -5.08
N ASP A 274 -23.96 19.22 -4.21
CA ASP A 274 -24.73 20.39 -3.77
C ASP A 274 -24.41 21.67 -4.56
N CYS A 275 -23.32 21.70 -5.34
CA CYS A 275 -22.97 22.88 -6.13
C CYS A 275 -23.74 22.92 -7.46
N PRO A 276 -23.89 24.10 -8.10
CA PRO A 276 -24.48 24.20 -9.42
C PRO A 276 -23.70 23.35 -10.43
N LYS A 277 -24.41 22.57 -11.26
CA LYS A 277 -23.79 21.64 -12.23
C LYS A 277 -22.81 22.34 -13.17
N GLU A 278 -23.07 23.60 -13.50
CA GLU A 278 -22.23 24.43 -14.37
C GLU A 278 -20.88 24.78 -13.71
N GLU A 279 -20.81 24.73 -12.37
CA GLU A 279 -19.61 25.06 -11.60
C GLU A 279 -18.76 23.82 -11.26
N ILE A 280 -19.24 22.59 -11.50
CA ILE A 280 -18.53 21.36 -11.12
C ILE A 280 -17.12 21.32 -11.73
N ILE A 281 -17.01 21.59 -13.03
CA ILE A 281 -15.71 21.61 -13.72
C ILE A 281 -14.82 22.74 -13.19
N ASP A 282 -15.39 23.91 -12.89
CA ASP A 282 -14.64 25.04 -12.35
C ASP A 282 -14.07 24.73 -10.96
N TRP A 283 -14.85 24.04 -10.11
CA TRP A 283 -14.39 23.61 -8.79
C TRP A 283 -13.32 22.53 -8.87
N LEU A 284 -13.45 21.57 -9.79
CA LEU A 284 -12.41 20.57 -10.06
C LEU A 284 -11.10 21.23 -10.52
N LEU A 285 -11.18 22.19 -11.44
CA LEU A 285 -10.01 22.97 -11.87
C LEU A 285 -9.41 23.78 -10.71
N ALA A 286 -10.23 24.35 -9.83
CA ALA A 286 -9.76 25.05 -8.63
C ALA A 286 -9.04 24.11 -7.65
N SER A 287 -9.52 22.87 -7.49
CA SER A 287 -8.88 21.85 -6.66
C SER A 287 -7.53 21.40 -7.22
N SER A 288 -7.33 21.46 -8.54
CA SER A 288 -6.10 21.05 -9.24
C SER A 288 -5.18 22.22 -9.63
N ALA A 289 -5.48 23.45 -9.24
CA ALA A 289 -4.71 24.65 -9.62
C ALA A 289 -3.40 24.77 -8.83
N PHE A 290 -2.41 23.95 -9.18
CA PHE A 290 -1.10 23.86 -8.50
C PHE A 290 -0.18 25.08 -8.80
N PHE A 291 -0.46 26.21 -8.15
CA PHE A 291 0.28 27.46 -8.35
C PHE A 291 1.70 27.45 -7.75
N PRO A 292 2.77 27.80 -8.47
CA PRO A 292 2.77 28.62 -9.67
C PRO A 292 2.89 27.84 -10.97
N MET A 293 2.80 26.51 -10.94
CA MET A 293 2.93 25.70 -12.16
C MET A 293 1.68 25.84 -13.04
N MET A 294 0.51 25.90 -12.40
CA MET A 294 -0.77 26.18 -13.04
C MET A 294 -1.31 27.53 -12.57
N ALA A 295 -2.10 28.20 -13.43
CA ALA A 295 -2.76 29.44 -13.09
C ALA A 295 -3.77 29.23 -11.95
N MET A 296 -3.93 30.26 -11.11
CA MET A 296 -4.96 30.26 -10.07
C MET A 296 -6.35 30.27 -10.72
N ALA A 297 -7.27 29.48 -10.18
CA ALA A 297 -8.66 29.50 -10.62
C ALA A 297 -9.38 30.72 -10.07
N LYS A 298 -10.18 31.40 -10.90
CA LYS A 298 -10.98 32.57 -10.49
C LYS A 298 -12.46 32.24 -10.58
N LEU A 299 -13.12 32.07 -9.44
CA LEU A 299 -14.55 31.76 -9.35
C LEU A 299 -15.25 32.84 -8.55
N LYS A 300 -16.32 33.42 -9.11
CA LYS A 300 -17.16 34.45 -8.44
C LYS A 300 -16.35 35.64 -7.87
N GLY A 301 -15.29 36.03 -8.57
CA GLY A 301 -14.43 37.15 -8.17
C GLY A 301 -13.33 36.80 -7.16
N GLU A 302 -13.35 35.58 -6.61
CA GLU A 302 -12.37 35.07 -5.66
C GLU A 302 -11.34 34.17 -6.36
N PHE A 303 -10.18 34.01 -5.74
CA PHE A 303 -9.09 33.19 -6.28
C PHE A 303 -8.87 31.93 -5.45
N TYR A 304 -8.59 30.83 -6.15
CA TYR A 304 -8.40 29.51 -5.58
C TYR A 304 -7.16 28.84 -6.18
N VAL A 305 -6.50 28.04 -5.35
CA VAL A 305 -5.37 27.17 -5.71
C VAL A 305 -5.63 25.77 -5.18
N ASP A 306 -4.74 24.85 -5.53
CA ASP A 306 -4.82 23.43 -5.20
C ASP A 306 -5.21 23.17 -3.73
N GLY A 307 -6.00 22.12 -3.48
CA GLY A 307 -6.37 21.75 -2.11
C GLY A 307 -5.18 21.24 -1.28
N GLY A 308 -4.15 20.71 -1.93
CA GLY A 308 -2.95 20.14 -1.30
C GLY A 308 -2.17 21.13 -0.47
N TYR A 309 -2.32 22.44 -0.71
CA TYR A 309 -1.76 23.50 0.14
C TYR A 309 -2.31 23.49 1.57
N ARG A 310 -3.48 22.86 1.80
CA ARG A 310 -4.14 22.79 3.11
C ARG A 310 -4.45 21.38 3.56
N ASN A 311 -4.90 20.51 2.66
CA ASN A 311 -5.35 19.17 2.97
C ASN A 311 -5.26 18.26 1.74
N ASN A 312 -4.11 17.61 1.58
CA ASN A 312 -3.82 16.74 0.44
C ASN A 312 -4.52 15.38 0.54
N LEU A 313 -4.73 14.88 1.77
CA LEU A 313 -5.47 13.65 2.08
C LEU A 313 -6.71 13.98 2.95
N PRO A 314 -7.88 14.27 2.34
CA PRO A 314 -9.07 14.77 3.05
C PRO A 314 -9.83 13.72 3.89
N VAL A 315 -9.11 12.91 4.66
CA VAL A 315 -9.68 11.84 5.51
C VAL A 315 -10.63 12.39 6.56
N ASP A 316 -10.33 13.56 7.14
CA ASP A 316 -11.18 14.23 8.13
C ASP A 316 -12.55 14.64 7.58
N ILE A 317 -12.68 14.76 6.26
CA ILE A 317 -13.93 15.09 5.57
C ILE A 317 -14.76 13.81 5.41
N ALA A 318 -14.15 12.72 4.95
CA ALA A 318 -14.84 11.42 4.83
C ALA A 318 -15.35 10.92 6.19
N LEU A 319 -14.59 11.15 7.27
CA LEU A 319 -14.97 10.78 8.63
C LEU A 319 -16.15 11.57 9.23
N ARG A 320 -16.71 12.56 8.50
CA ARG A 320 -17.94 13.25 8.90
C ARG A 320 -19.18 12.42 8.59
N GLU A 321 -19.07 11.48 7.66
CA GLU A 321 -20.12 10.54 7.29
C GLU A 321 -20.07 9.28 8.18
N PRO A 322 -21.20 8.58 8.38
CA PRO A 322 -21.28 7.39 9.23
C PRO A 322 -20.68 6.15 8.54
N ILE A 323 -19.39 6.19 8.22
CA ILE A 323 -18.66 5.10 7.56
C ILE A 323 -18.20 4.02 8.56
N THR A 324 -18.07 2.78 8.10
CA THR A 324 -17.51 1.66 8.89
C THR A 324 -16.05 1.37 8.52
N GLU A 325 -15.63 1.81 7.33
CA GLU A 325 -14.26 1.72 6.87
C GLU A 325 -13.91 2.86 5.92
N VAL A 326 -12.63 3.22 5.91
CA VAL A 326 -12.08 4.22 4.99
C VAL A 326 -10.94 3.60 4.18
N ILE A 327 -11.02 3.73 2.87
CA ILE A 327 -9.93 3.41 1.94
C ILE A 327 -9.23 4.72 1.60
N ILE A 328 -7.94 4.81 1.89
CA ILE A 328 -7.11 5.97 1.62
C ILE A 328 -6.14 5.59 0.52
N VAL A 329 -6.19 6.31 -0.60
CA VAL A 329 -5.27 6.10 -1.73
C VAL A 329 -4.32 7.28 -1.82
N ASP A 330 -3.12 7.08 -1.28
CA ASP A 330 -2.07 8.08 -1.25
C ASP A 330 -1.06 7.86 -2.39
N VAL A 331 -0.92 8.88 -3.24
CA VAL A 331 0.03 8.91 -4.34
C VAL A 331 1.26 9.76 -4.02
N HIS A 332 1.44 10.11 -2.73
CA HIS A 332 2.53 10.90 -2.19
C HIS A 332 2.72 12.24 -2.92
N GLY A 333 1.62 12.96 -3.17
CA GLY A 333 1.68 14.30 -3.73
C GLY A 333 2.27 15.34 -2.76
N PRO A 334 2.80 16.45 -3.28
CA PRO A 334 3.27 17.53 -2.43
C PRO A 334 2.08 18.22 -1.76
N GLY A 335 2.14 18.41 -0.44
CA GLY A 335 1.08 19.10 0.28
C GLY A 335 1.15 18.91 1.78
N LEU A 336 0.12 19.42 2.45
CA LEU A 336 -0.09 19.22 3.88
C LEU A 336 -1.19 18.18 4.08
N ASP A 337 -0.87 17.12 4.82
CA ASP A 337 -1.87 16.16 5.28
C ASP A 337 -2.43 16.63 6.63
N ARG A 338 -3.75 16.74 6.70
CA ARG A 338 -4.40 17.12 7.94
C ARG A 338 -4.42 15.93 8.88
N LYS A 339 -4.03 16.16 10.14
CA LYS A 339 -4.14 15.13 11.18
C LYS A 339 -5.60 14.79 11.42
N TYR A 340 -5.91 13.50 11.44
CA TYR A 340 -7.22 12.95 11.81
C TYR A 340 -7.05 11.92 12.93
N ARG A 341 -8.18 11.54 13.54
CA ARG A 341 -8.24 10.46 14.53
C ARG A 341 -9.36 9.51 14.12
N LEU A 342 -9.00 8.26 13.92
CA LEU A 342 -9.98 7.20 13.67
C LEU A 342 -10.62 6.78 14.99
N SER A 343 -11.95 6.60 14.96
CA SER A 343 -12.64 5.92 16.05
C SER A 343 -12.23 4.45 16.08
N ASP A 344 -12.44 3.77 17.21
CA ASP A 344 -11.97 2.39 17.38
C ASP A 344 -12.70 1.38 16.48
N GLY A 345 -13.90 1.74 16.01
CA GLY A 345 -14.75 0.89 15.17
C GLY A 345 -14.62 1.11 13.66
N ILE A 346 -13.85 2.11 13.21
CA ILE A 346 -13.62 2.36 11.79
C ILE A 346 -12.34 1.63 11.36
N ALA A 347 -12.46 0.81 10.32
CA ALA A 347 -11.30 0.18 9.70
C ALA A 347 -10.63 1.14 8.71
N GLU A 348 -9.31 1.09 8.64
CA GLU A 348 -8.52 1.92 7.74
C GLU A 348 -7.72 1.01 6.81
N LEU A 349 -7.92 1.17 5.51
CA LEU A 349 -7.10 0.57 4.47
C LEU A 349 -6.29 1.67 3.80
N TYR A 350 -5.00 1.74 4.11
CA TYR A 350 -4.07 2.71 3.51
C TYR A 350 -3.34 2.07 2.34
N LEU A 351 -3.52 2.61 1.14
CA LEU A 351 -2.91 2.15 -0.10
C LEU A 351 -1.92 3.20 -0.59
N ALA A 352 -0.65 2.82 -0.66
CA ALA A 352 0.43 3.61 -1.20
C ALA A 352 1.47 2.67 -1.83
N SER A 353 2.23 3.20 -2.78
CA SER A 353 3.26 2.44 -3.49
C SER A 353 4.63 2.59 -2.81
N PRO A 354 5.38 1.49 -2.57
CA PRO A 354 6.79 1.56 -2.18
C PRO A 354 7.70 1.92 -3.37
N TRP A 355 7.16 1.87 -4.59
CA TRP A 355 7.81 2.34 -5.81
C TRP A 355 7.47 3.80 -6.04
N SER A 356 8.43 4.56 -6.56
CA SER A 356 8.13 5.88 -7.14
C SER A 356 6.99 5.73 -8.16
N LEU A 357 6.15 6.77 -8.24
CA LEU A 357 5.09 6.92 -9.22
C LEU A 357 5.48 7.91 -10.34
N GLY A 358 6.72 8.38 -10.36
CA GLY A 358 7.26 9.32 -11.35
C GLY A 358 7.04 10.78 -11.00
N ASP A 359 7.11 11.64 -12.01
CA ASP A 359 6.99 13.08 -11.85
C ASP A 359 5.57 13.52 -11.50
N LEU A 360 5.46 14.70 -10.89
CA LEU A 360 4.18 15.31 -10.54
C LEU A 360 3.46 15.90 -11.76
N LEU A 361 4.21 16.50 -12.69
CA LEU A 361 3.66 17.36 -13.75
C LEU A 361 3.95 16.86 -15.17
N LEU A 362 4.76 15.80 -15.30
CA LEU A 362 5.03 15.17 -16.58
C LEU A 362 4.16 13.94 -16.69
N PHE A 363 3.21 14.01 -17.62
CA PHE A 363 2.28 12.93 -17.95
C PHE A 363 2.81 12.19 -19.17
N HIS A 364 2.93 10.87 -19.02
CA HIS A 364 3.35 9.94 -20.06
C HIS A 364 2.44 8.70 -20.03
N SER A 365 1.97 8.25 -21.18
CA SER A 365 1.08 7.08 -21.30
C SER A 365 1.69 5.80 -20.72
N ASP A 366 2.98 5.56 -21.00
CA ASP A 366 3.69 4.36 -20.57
C ASP A 366 3.81 4.33 -19.04
N ARG A 367 4.21 5.47 -18.45
CA ARG A 367 4.31 5.60 -17.01
C ARG A 367 2.95 5.50 -16.32
N SER A 368 1.92 6.10 -16.91
CA SER A 368 0.55 5.99 -16.40
C SER A 368 0.07 4.54 -16.42
N SER A 369 0.42 3.78 -17.46
CA SER A 369 0.10 2.35 -17.55
C SER A 369 0.75 1.54 -16.42
N GLU A 370 2.05 1.75 -16.16
CA GLU A 370 2.74 1.08 -15.06
C GLU A 370 2.13 1.43 -13.70
N ASN A 371 1.80 2.70 -13.49
CA ASN A 371 1.19 3.14 -12.23
C ASN A 371 -0.20 2.52 -12.02
N ILE A 372 -1.00 2.35 -13.08
CA ILE A 372 -2.28 1.62 -13.00
C ILE A 372 -2.03 0.16 -12.58
N ASP A 373 -1.06 -0.52 -13.19
CA ASP A 373 -0.75 -1.91 -12.85
C ASP A 373 -0.23 -2.02 -11.40
N LEU A 374 0.61 -1.08 -10.95
CA LEU A 374 1.04 -0.99 -9.55
C LEU A 374 -0.14 -0.79 -8.59
N GLY A 375 -1.04 0.15 -8.89
CA GLY A 375 -2.22 0.41 -8.06
C GLY A 375 -3.13 -0.81 -7.92
N TYR A 376 -3.31 -1.54 -9.02
CA TYR A 376 -4.08 -2.78 -9.03
C TYR A 376 -3.43 -3.86 -8.15
N LEU A 377 -2.13 -4.13 -8.35
CA LEU A 377 -1.42 -5.17 -7.63
C LEU A 377 -1.25 -4.85 -6.14
N GLU A 378 -1.00 -3.59 -5.79
CA GLU A 378 -0.94 -3.13 -4.40
C GLU A 378 -2.28 -3.31 -3.68
N ALA A 379 -3.39 -2.96 -4.32
CA ALA A 379 -4.72 -3.19 -3.75
C ALA A 379 -4.98 -4.68 -3.52
N LYS A 380 -4.66 -5.55 -4.48
CA LYS A 380 -4.80 -7.01 -4.31
C LYS A 380 -3.93 -7.56 -3.18
N ARG A 381 -2.69 -7.09 -3.05
CA ARG A 381 -1.82 -7.44 -1.93
C ARG A 381 -2.40 -7.00 -0.60
N ALA A 382 -2.97 -5.79 -0.53
CA ALA A 382 -3.60 -5.28 0.67
C ALA A 382 -4.87 -6.08 1.06
N PHE A 383 -5.58 -6.66 0.08
CA PHE A 383 -6.67 -7.62 0.32
C PHE A 383 -6.19 -9.04 0.69
N GLY A 384 -4.88 -9.28 0.73
CA GLY A 384 -4.29 -10.57 1.05
C GLY A 384 -4.39 -11.60 -0.08
N GLU A 385 -4.62 -11.15 -1.33
CA GLU A 385 -4.66 -12.03 -2.51
C GLU A 385 -3.26 -12.27 -3.10
N LEU A 386 -2.31 -11.40 -2.77
CA LEU A 386 -0.92 -11.46 -3.16
C LEU A 386 -0.04 -11.32 -1.92
N GLN A 387 1.21 -11.79 -2.00
CA GLN A 387 2.24 -11.58 -0.99
C GLN A 387 3.50 -10.94 -1.61
N GLY A 388 4.46 -10.58 -0.77
CA GLY A 388 5.70 -9.90 -1.14
C GLY A 388 5.88 -8.59 -0.38
N TYR A 389 7.09 -8.03 -0.34
CA TYR A 389 7.35 -6.74 0.32
C TYR A 389 7.41 -5.60 -0.70
N ARG A 390 8.08 -5.82 -1.83
CA ARG A 390 8.17 -4.88 -2.96
C ARG A 390 7.62 -5.45 -4.26
N TYR A 391 7.69 -6.77 -4.42
CA TYR A 391 7.21 -7.48 -5.60
C TYR A 391 5.94 -8.26 -5.24
N PHE A 392 5.31 -8.87 -6.26
CA PHE A 392 4.04 -9.55 -6.12
C PHE A 392 4.15 -11.02 -6.48
N PHE A 393 3.68 -11.87 -5.57
CA PHE A 393 3.61 -13.32 -5.75
C PHE A 393 2.21 -13.78 -5.35
N GLU A 394 1.76 -14.93 -5.87
CA GLU A 394 0.53 -15.56 -5.42
C GLU A 394 0.55 -15.77 -3.89
N ASP A 395 -0.63 -15.65 -3.25
CA ASP A 395 -0.75 -15.97 -1.83
C ASP A 395 -0.20 -17.38 -1.56
N ARG A 396 0.61 -17.49 -0.51
CA ARG A 396 1.27 -18.74 -0.07
C ARG A 396 2.24 -19.41 -1.06
N ALA A 397 2.74 -18.73 -2.11
CA ALA A 397 3.96 -19.15 -2.80
C ALA A 397 5.07 -19.58 -1.81
N ASP A 398 5.71 -20.72 -2.09
CA ASP A 398 6.50 -21.48 -1.11
C ASP A 398 7.96 -21.00 -1.00
N PHE A 399 8.15 -19.87 -0.32
CA PHE A 399 9.48 -19.39 0.06
C PHE A 399 10.04 -20.09 1.32
N GLU A 400 9.19 -20.73 2.11
CA GLU A 400 9.59 -21.42 3.35
C GLU A 400 10.46 -22.64 3.05
N THR A 401 10.11 -23.41 2.02
CA THR A 401 10.93 -24.55 1.55
C THR A 401 12.28 -24.09 1.01
N LEU A 402 12.30 -23.04 0.19
CA LEU A 402 13.53 -22.46 -0.36
C LEU A 402 14.45 -21.98 0.76
N THR A 403 13.91 -21.22 1.71
CA THR A 403 14.63 -20.76 2.91
C THR A 403 15.19 -21.93 3.72
N LYS A 404 14.37 -22.96 3.97
CA LYS A 404 14.78 -24.14 4.75
C LYS A 404 15.93 -24.90 4.08
N ASN A 405 15.87 -25.08 2.77
CA ASN A 405 16.91 -25.77 2.00
C ASN A 405 18.20 -24.95 1.96
N PHE A 406 18.10 -23.65 1.76
CA PHE A 406 19.23 -22.73 1.86
C PHE A 406 19.88 -22.76 3.25
N LEU A 407 19.12 -22.59 4.33
CA LEU A 407 19.69 -22.60 5.68
C LEU A 407 20.31 -23.96 6.04
N ARG A 408 19.79 -25.08 5.52
CA ARG A 408 20.42 -26.40 5.64
C ARG A 408 21.76 -26.50 4.91
N SER A 409 21.87 -25.90 3.71
CA SER A 409 23.12 -25.89 2.95
C SER A 409 24.19 -25.07 3.67
N VAL A 410 23.82 -23.89 4.20
CA VAL A 410 24.76 -23.02 4.93
C VAL A 410 25.17 -23.59 6.29
N LYS A 411 24.26 -24.29 7.01
CA LYS A 411 24.58 -24.93 8.29
C LYS A 411 25.73 -25.95 8.21
N LYS A 412 26.00 -26.51 7.03
CA LYS A 412 27.17 -27.38 6.79
C LYS A 412 28.49 -26.61 6.90
N ALA A 413 28.49 -25.30 6.61
CA ALA A 413 29.66 -24.44 6.65
C ALA A 413 29.91 -23.81 8.02
N PHE A 414 28.85 -23.35 8.72
CA PHE A 414 28.93 -22.79 10.08
C PHE A 414 27.55 -22.76 10.76
N PRO A 415 27.49 -22.76 12.11
CA PRO A 415 26.22 -22.70 12.83
C PRO A 415 25.53 -21.34 12.65
N ILE A 416 24.24 -21.36 12.32
CA ILE A 416 23.35 -20.19 12.29
C ILE A 416 22.41 -20.30 13.48
N ASP A 417 22.44 -19.29 14.35
CA ASP A 417 21.42 -19.09 15.38
C ASP A 417 20.26 -18.26 14.81
N ALA A 418 19.08 -18.88 14.71
CA ALA A 418 17.88 -18.22 14.20
C ALA A 418 17.39 -17.12 15.15
N ALA A 419 17.61 -17.27 16.47
CA ALA A 419 17.17 -16.29 17.45
C ALA A 419 17.95 -14.97 17.34
N SER A 420 19.26 -15.05 17.05
CA SER A 420 20.09 -13.86 16.76
C SER A 420 19.86 -13.29 15.37
N LEU A 421 19.43 -14.11 14.40
CA LEU A 421 19.28 -13.68 13.01
C LEU A 421 18.05 -12.77 12.81
N TYR A 422 16.95 -13.07 13.50
CA TYR A 422 15.71 -12.28 13.42
C TYR A 422 15.91 -10.77 13.66
N PRO A 423 16.56 -10.31 14.77
CA PRO A 423 16.78 -8.88 15.00
C PRO A 423 17.74 -8.26 13.98
N GLU A 424 18.73 -9.01 13.47
CA GLU A 424 19.64 -8.53 12.42
C GLU A 424 18.92 -8.31 11.08
N LEU A 425 18.01 -9.20 10.70
CA LEU A 425 17.14 -9.01 9.53
C LEU A 425 16.27 -7.77 9.68
N GLN A 426 15.63 -7.61 10.83
CA GLN A 426 14.78 -6.46 11.11
C GLN A 426 15.55 -5.14 11.02
N LYS A 427 16.76 -5.11 11.56
CA LYS A 427 17.64 -3.94 11.50
C LYS A 427 18.09 -3.63 10.08
N TYR A 428 18.48 -4.65 9.31
CA TYR A 428 19.02 -4.48 7.96
C TYR A 428 17.95 -3.99 6.97
N PHE A 429 16.78 -4.64 6.96
CA PHE A 429 15.71 -4.30 6.02
C PHE A 429 14.74 -3.23 6.55
N ARG A 430 14.92 -2.77 7.80
CA ARG A 430 14.04 -1.81 8.48
C ARG A 430 12.55 -2.21 8.49
N GLN A 431 12.30 -3.51 8.42
CA GLN A 431 10.97 -4.10 8.45
C GLN A 431 11.04 -5.48 9.11
N SER A 432 9.92 -5.98 9.62
CA SER A 432 9.88 -7.28 10.27
C SER A 432 9.97 -8.40 9.22
N ILE A 433 11.09 -9.12 9.18
CA ILE A 433 11.28 -10.25 8.27
C ILE A 433 11.44 -11.53 9.10
N PRO A 434 10.45 -12.43 9.08
CA PRO A 434 10.58 -13.73 9.73
C PRO A 434 11.67 -14.54 9.04
N VAL A 435 12.41 -15.34 9.81
CA VAL A 435 13.52 -16.15 9.31
C VAL A 435 13.06 -17.09 8.20
N GLU A 436 11.81 -17.57 8.27
CA GLU A 436 11.15 -18.45 7.30
C GLU A 436 10.93 -17.80 5.93
N MET A 437 10.88 -16.47 5.86
CA MET A 437 10.71 -15.70 4.61
C MET A 437 12.01 -15.03 4.16
N LEU A 438 13.16 -15.50 4.65
CA LEU A 438 14.46 -14.93 4.34
C LEU A 438 14.76 -14.98 2.83
N SER A 439 14.42 -16.08 2.15
CA SER A 439 14.66 -16.19 0.70
C SER A 439 13.85 -15.17 -0.09
N LEU A 440 12.59 -14.90 0.28
CA LEU A 440 11.77 -13.86 -0.34
C LEU A 440 12.45 -12.49 -0.21
N ALA A 441 12.85 -12.12 1.01
CA ALA A 441 13.51 -10.84 1.26
C ALA A 441 14.82 -10.69 0.45
N PHE A 442 15.59 -11.78 0.34
CA PHE A 442 16.84 -11.78 -0.41
C PHE A 442 16.61 -11.70 -1.92
N LEU A 443 15.62 -12.41 -2.44
CA LEU A 443 15.24 -12.34 -3.84
C LEU A 443 14.80 -10.92 -4.22
N GLU A 444 13.92 -10.30 -3.44
CA GLU A 444 13.48 -8.93 -3.71
C GLU A 444 14.62 -7.91 -3.57
N PHE A 445 15.55 -8.11 -2.64
CA PHE A 445 16.76 -7.28 -2.51
C PHE A 445 17.58 -7.28 -3.80
N PHE A 446 17.84 -8.47 -4.36
CA PHE A 446 18.60 -8.60 -5.59
C PHE A 446 17.79 -8.15 -6.82
N ALA A 447 16.52 -8.50 -6.88
CA ALA A 447 15.62 -8.14 -7.99
C ALA A 447 15.48 -6.62 -8.14
N TYR A 448 15.41 -5.90 -7.03
CA TYR A 448 15.43 -4.44 -7.02
C TYR A 448 16.69 -3.90 -7.71
N TRP A 449 17.86 -4.47 -7.39
CA TRP A 449 19.14 -4.03 -7.92
C TRP A 449 19.30 -4.34 -9.41
N VAL A 450 18.90 -5.54 -9.84
CA VAL A 450 18.94 -5.93 -11.26
C VAL A 450 17.74 -5.38 -12.08
N LYS A 451 16.90 -4.52 -11.48
CA LYS A 451 15.76 -3.85 -12.11
C LYS A 451 14.73 -4.83 -12.72
N VAL A 452 14.39 -5.89 -11.99
CA VAL A 452 13.24 -6.74 -12.34
C VAL A 452 11.97 -5.87 -12.32
N PRO A 453 11.08 -5.95 -13.33
CA PRO A 453 9.85 -5.15 -13.38
C PRO A 453 8.94 -5.41 -12.16
N PRO A 454 8.35 -4.37 -11.54
CA PRO A 454 7.48 -4.55 -10.37
C PRO A 454 6.00 -4.77 -10.71
N VAL A 455 5.60 -4.58 -11.97
CA VAL A 455 4.19 -4.53 -12.41
C VAL A 455 3.61 -5.88 -12.83
N ARG A 456 4.06 -6.97 -12.19
CA ARG A 456 3.63 -8.33 -12.53
C ARG A 456 3.63 -9.25 -11.30
N VAL A 457 2.77 -10.27 -11.35
CA VAL A 457 2.78 -11.39 -10.41
C VAL A 457 3.74 -12.48 -10.91
N TYR A 458 4.65 -12.92 -10.05
CA TYR A 458 5.68 -13.91 -10.36
C TYR A 458 5.45 -15.22 -9.62
N THR A 459 5.93 -16.33 -10.18
CA THR A 459 6.25 -17.53 -9.39
C THR A 459 7.67 -17.43 -8.83
N PRO A 460 8.01 -18.10 -7.72
CA PRO A 460 9.38 -18.10 -7.19
C PRO A 460 10.43 -18.53 -8.22
N GLU A 461 10.12 -19.54 -9.04
CA GLU A 461 11.03 -20.08 -10.05
C GLU A 461 11.27 -19.08 -11.18
N GLU A 462 10.20 -18.52 -11.76
CA GLU A 462 10.30 -17.49 -12.80
C GLU A 462 11.08 -16.27 -12.29
N PHE A 463 10.84 -15.87 -11.04
CA PHE A 463 11.52 -14.72 -10.44
C PHE A 463 13.02 -14.96 -10.30
N ILE A 464 13.44 -16.16 -9.88
CA ILE A 464 14.85 -16.56 -9.81
C ILE A 464 15.48 -16.56 -11.20
N GLU A 465 14.81 -17.13 -12.20
CA GLU A 465 15.32 -17.19 -13.58
C GLU A 465 15.57 -15.79 -14.15
N ILE A 466 14.58 -14.89 -14.03
CA ILE A 466 14.70 -13.50 -14.50
C ILE A 466 15.83 -12.78 -13.76
N LEU A 467 15.89 -12.93 -12.43
CA LEU A 467 16.92 -12.33 -11.60
C LEU A 467 18.32 -12.78 -12.06
N LEU A 468 18.54 -14.09 -12.24
CA LEU A 468 19.82 -14.63 -12.69
C LEU A 468 20.19 -14.17 -14.10
N GLN A 469 19.23 -14.12 -15.03
CA GLN A 469 19.45 -13.62 -16.37
C GLN A 469 19.92 -12.16 -16.36
N GLN A 470 19.31 -11.32 -15.53
CA GLN A 470 19.68 -9.90 -15.41
C GLN A 470 21.05 -9.69 -14.72
N PHE A 471 21.48 -10.61 -13.85
CA PHE A 471 22.85 -10.58 -13.32
C PHE A 471 23.90 -10.83 -14.42
N GLU A 472 23.61 -11.69 -15.39
CA GLU A 472 24.55 -12.06 -16.47
C GLU A 472 24.52 -11.08 -17.63
N MET A 473 23.32 -10.61 -17.98
CA MET A 473 23.08 -9.62 -19.01
C MET A 473 22.31 -8.45 -18.41
N PRO A 474 22.98 -7.52 -17.71
CA PRO A 474 22.32 -6.36 -17.14
C PRO A 474 21.65 -5.59 -18.26
N VAL A 475 20.32 -5.59 -18.30
CA VAL A 475 19.59 -4.70 -19.18
C VAL A 475 19.91 -3.29 -18.69
N LYS A 476 20.31 -2.40 -19.60
CA LYS A 476 20.33 -0.96 -19.30
C LYS A 476 18.88 -0.62 -18.95
N GLY A 477 18.61 -0.46 -17.64
CA GLY A 477 17.26 -0.29 -17.14
C GLY A 477 16.50 0.80 -17.89
N THR A 478 15.18 0.69 -17.89
CA THR A 478 14.30 1.78 -18.32
C THR A 478 14.79 3.08 -17.70
N ILE A 479 14.93 4.11 -18.54
CA ILE A 479 15.44 5.41 -18.12
C ILE A 479 14.46 5.92 -17.06
N PRO A 480 14.93 6.28 -15.84
CA PRO A 480 14.07 6.79 -14.79
C PRO A 480 13.23 7.96 -15.33
N PHE A 481 11.92 7.85 -15.13
CA PHE A 481 10.93 8.76 -15.69
C PHE A 481 10.95 10.14 -15.03
N SER A 482 11.64 10.28 -13.88
CA SER A 482 11.72 11.53 -13.14
C SER A 482 13.11 11.88 -12.59
N VAL A 483 13.31 13.17 -12.36
CA VAL A 483 14.49 13.69 -11.66
C VAL A 483 14.55 13.15 -10.23
N GLN A 484 13.41 12.97 -9.58
CA GLN A 484 13.32 12.38 -8.25
C GLN A 484 13.84 10.94 -8.26
N GLU A 485 13.37 10.11 -9.20
CA GLU A 485 13.87 8.73 -9.36
C GLU A 485 15.36 8.71 -9.68
N GLN A 486 15.88 9.66 -10.45
CA GLN A 486 17.33 9.75 -10.70
C GLN A 486 18.12 10.11 -9.44
N ILE A 487 17.57 10.95 -8.56
CA ILE A 487 18.18 11.30 -7.27
C ILE A 487 18.06 10.13 -6.28
N GLU A 488 16.91 9.48 -6.19
CA GLU A 488 16.68 8.30 -5.36
C GLU A 488 17.58 7.14 -5.81
N ASP A 489 17.59 6.84 -7.11
CA ASP A 489 18.51 5.89 -7.74
C ASP A 489 19.95 6.32 -7.44
N PHE A 490 20.34 7.59 -7.56
CA PHE A 490 21.69 8.03 -7.19
C PHE A 490 22.01 7.81 -5.70
N ILE A 491 21.16 8.25 -4.77
CA ILE A 491 21.39 8.15 -3.31
C ILE A 491 21.43 6.68 -2.88
N GLU A 492 20.46 5.89 -3.33
CA GLU A 492 20.42 4.46 -3.07
C GLU A 492 21.60 3.75 -3.74
N ASN A 493 21.94 4.09 -4.98
CA ASN A 493 23.14 3.60 -5.67
C ASN A 493 24.46 4.18 -5.15
N HIS A 494 24.47 5.01 -4.10
CA HIS A 494 25.71 5.35 -3.39
C HIS A 494 25.78 4.67 -2.02
N ASN A 495 24.66 4.60 -1.30
CA ASN A 495 24.61 4.01 0.04
C ASN A 495 24.40 2.48 0.00
N VAL A 496 23.38 2.01 -0.73
CA VAL A 496 23.07 0.58 -0.94
C VAL A 496 24.10 -0.08 -1.86
N PHE A 497 24.72 0.68 -2.77
CA PHE A 497 25.85 0.19 -3.57
C PHE A 497 27.04 -0.21 -2.71
N SER A 498 27.23 0.42 -1.54
CA SER A 498 28.22 -0.04 -0.58
C SER A 498 27.88 -1.43 -0.04
N ASP A 499 26.61 -1.69 0.28
CA ASP A 499 26.13 -2.99 0.75
C ASP A 499 26.13 -4.04 -0.35
N TYR A 500 25.62 -3.71 -1.54
CA TYR A 500 25.60 -4.59 -2.69
C TYR A 500 27.02 -4.92 -3.17
N TYR A 501 27.89 -3.93 -3.29
CA TYR A 501 29.30 -4.15 -3.63
C TYR A 501 29.99 -4.99 -2.56
N HIS A 502 29.67 -4.77 -1.30
CA HIS A 502 30.19 -5.57 -0.21
C HIS A 502 29.69 -7.04 -0.28
N VAL A 503 28.42 -7.27 -0.59
CA VAL A 503 27.89 -8.62 -0.90
C VAL A 503 28.64 -9.24 -2.07
N LEU A 504 28.87 -8.51 -3.16
CA LEU A 504 29.65 -8.99 -4.31
C LEU A 504 31.11 -9.30 -3.95
N GLN A 505 31.76 -8.48 -3.12
CA GLN A 505 33.11 -8.76 -2.64
C GLN A 505 33.16 -10.04 -1.81
N LEU A 506 32.18 -10.24 -0.93
CA LEU A 506 32.06 -11.48 -0.15
C LEU A 506 31.77 -12.68 -1.06
N TYR A 507 30.93 -12.52 -2.08
CA TYR A 507 30.62 -13.52 -3.10
C TYR A 507 31.87 -13.96 -3.87
N GLN A 508 32.74 -13.01 -4.25
CA GLN A 508 33.98 -13.29 -4.98
C GLN A 508 35.07 -13.93 -4.10
N ARG A 509 35.04 -13.73 -2.78
CA ARG A 509 36.03 -14.30 -1.85
C ARG A 509 35.75 -15.78 -1.58
N LYS A 510 36.66 -16.64 -2.01
CA LYS A 510 36.64 -18.06 -1.65
C LYS A 510 37.21 -18.25 -0.23
N GLY A 511 36.34 -18.52 0.74
CA GLY A 511 36.70 -18.96 2.11
C GLY A 511 36.51 -17.92 3.22
N ALA A 512 36.61 -18.39 4.47
CA ALA A 512 36.41 -17.63 5.73
C ALA A 512 34.99 -17.11 6.02
N PHE A 513 33.93 -17.72 5.45
CA PHE A 513 32.54 -17.32 5.68
C PHE A 513 32.12 -17.24 7.16
N LYS A 514 32.70 -18.08 8.02
CA LYS A 514 32.44 -18.04 9.47
C LYS A 514 32.85 -16.70 10.10
N SER A 515 34.03 -16.17 9.77
CA SER A 515 34.48 -14.88 10.33
C SER A 515 33.70 -13.71 9.74
N PHE A 516 33.31 -13.78 8.46
CA PHE A 516 32.45 -12.78 7.84
C PHE A 516 31.05 -12.78 8.46
N TYR A 517 30.44 -13.94 8.70
CA TYR A 517 29.12 -14.04 9.31
C TYR A 517 29.08 -13.41 10.72
N HIS A 518 30.11 -13.63 11.54
CA HIS A 518 30.19 -13.01 12.86
C HIS A 518 30.27 -11.48 12.82
N ARG A 519 30.87 -10.91 11.77
CA ARG A 519 31.02 -9.46 11.61
C ARG A 519 29.84 -8.83 10.88
N TRP A 520 29.33 -9.52 9.86
CA TRP A 520 28.39 -9.06 8.84
C TRP A 520 27.41 -10.20 8.47
N PRO A 521 26.45 -10.52 9.35
CA PRO A 521 25.61 -11.70 9.19
C PRO A 521 24.75 -11.65 7.91
N ILE A 522 24.01 -10.55 7.70
CA ILE A 522 23.11 -10.43 6.55
C ILE A 522 23.86 -10.35 5.21
N PRO A 523 24.89 -9.51 5.02
CA PRO A 523 25.66 -9.50 3.77
C PRO A 523 26.31 -10.85 3.44
N THR A 524 26.80 -11.57 4.46
CA THR A 524 27.37 -12.91 4.26
C THR A 524 26.31 -13.90 3.78
N LEU A 525 25.11 -13.88 4.38
CA LEU A 525 24.01 -14.76 3.97
C LEU A 525 23.49 -14.41 2.56
N LEU A 526 23.39 -13.12 2.21
CA LEU A 526 23.04 -12.70 0.85
C LEU A 526 24.02 -13.25 -0.19
N ALA A 527 25.33 -13.17 0.08
CA ALA A 527 26.36 -13.68 -0.84
C ALA A 527 26.28 -15.21 -1.00
N LEU A 528 26.03 -15.94 0.10
CA LEU A 528 25.85 -17.38 0.08
C LEU A 528 24.56 -17.78 -0.63
N PHE A 529 23.48 -17.00 -0.47
CA PHE A 529 22.21 -17.25 -1.13
C PHE A 529 22.32 -17.08 -2.64
N LEU A 530 23.04 -16.06 -3.11
CA LEU A 530 23.30 -15.85 -4.53
C LEU A 530 24.06 -17.05 -5.15
N ASN A 531 25.05 -17.60 -4.44
CA ASN A 531 25.71 -18.85 -4.87
C ASN A 531 24.73 -20.02 -4.90
N TYR A 532 23.92 -20.17 -3.85
CA TYR A 532 22.96 -21.27 -3.72
C TYR A 532 21.95 -21.32 -4.88
N ILE A 533 21.38 -20.17 -5.27
CA ILE A 533 20.43 -20.12 -6.40
C ILE A 533 21.09 -20.29 -7.77
N ARG A 534 22.37 -19.89 -7.93
CA ARG A 534 23.12 -20.10 -9.20
C ARG A 534 23.54 -21.56 -9.41
N GLU A 535 23.86 -22.29 -8.34
CA GLU A 535 24.29 -23.68 -8.41
C GLU A 535 23.13 -24.66 -8.66
N GLY A 536 21.88 -24.17 -8.81
CA GLY A 536 20.74 -24.97 -9.28
C GLY A 536 20.22 -26.02 -8.30
N SER A 537 20.44 -25.84 -6.99
CA SER A 537 19.85 -26.74 -5.96
C SER A 537 18.39 -26.36 -5.69
N ILE A 538 17.51 -26.53 -6.68
CA ILE A 538 16.05 -26.54 -6.51
C ILE A 538 15.59 -27.99 -6.42
#